data_AF-A0ABD2WMX3-F1
#
_entry.id   AF-A0ABD2WMX3-F1
#
_cell.length_a   1.000
_cell.length_b   1.000
_cell.length_c   1.000
_cell.angle_alpha   90.00
_cell.angle_beta   90.00
_cell.angle_gamma   90.00
#
_symmetry.space_group_name_H-M   'P 1'
#
loop_
_entity.id
_entity.type
_entity.pdbx_description
1 polymer ?
#
loop_
_entity_poly.entity_id
_entity_poly.type
_entity_poly.pdbx_seq_one_letter_code
_entity_poly.pdbx_strand_id
1 'polypeptide(L)' 'MLSKSCGVVVNGNHTDIVVNVHSNRIFIVISQYEKLGSIVTVCRDAAVQGFNNTTVYDTKVIFGKDEPEILSATRHFKL' A
#
# COMPACT_ATOMS: atom_id res chain seq x y z
N MET A 1 7.64 6.73 16.92
CA MET A 1 6.60 6.04 16.12
C MET A 1 5.40 6.98 16.07
N LEU A 2 5.01 7.44 14.88
CA LEU A 2 3.81 8.25 14.70
C LEU A 2 2.71 7.35 14.17
N SER A 3 1.54 7.35 14.82
CA SER A 3 0.38 6.59 14.38
C SER A 3 -0.81 7.53 14.27
N LYS A 4 -1.54 7.45 13.15
CA LYS A 4 -2.81 8.15 12.94
C LYS A 4 -3.82 7.17 12.36
N SER A 5 -5.07 7.31 12.79
CA SER A 5 -6.19 6.52 12.28
C SER A 5 -7.41 7.38 12.02
N CYS A 6 -8.21 7.01 11.05
CA CYS A 6 -9.52 7.60 10.80
C CYS A 6 -10.47 6.59 10.14
N GLY A 7 -11.77 6.80 10.36
CA GLY A 7 -12.83 6.14 9.62
C GLY A 7 -13.42 7.10 8.58
N VAL A 8 -13.64 6.62 7.37
CA VAL A 8 -14.22 7.40 6.26
C VAL A 8 -15.19 6.54 5.45
N VAL A 9 -16.18 7.15 4.80
CA VAL A 9 -17.06 6.43 3.87
C VAL A 9 -16.48 6.53 2.46
N VAL A 10 -16.11 5.39 1.87
CA VAL A 10 -15.62 5.27 0.50
C VAL A 10 -16.65 4.48 -0.31
N ASN A 11 -17.24 5.10 -1.33
CA ASN A 11 -18.28 4.49 -2.18
C ASN A 11 -19.44 3.87 -1.39
N GLY A 12 -19.89 4.55 -0.32
CA GLY A 12 -20.98 4.09 0.53
C GLY A 12 -20.60 3.06 1.59
N ASN A 13 -19.35 2.60 1.63
CA ASN A 13 -18.86 1.63 2.61
C ASN A 13 -17.96 2.29 3.64
N HIS A 14 -18.14 1.92 4.92
CA HIS A 14 -17.21 2.35 5.98
C HIS A 14 -15.83 1.73 5.74
N THR A 15 -14.81 2.58 5.74
CA THR A 15 -13.41 2.24 5.55
C THR A 15 -12.59 2.80 6.69
N ASP A 16 -11.89 1.91 7.39
CA ASP A 16 -10.89 2.26 8.39
C ASP A 16 -9.52 2.39 7.74
N ILE A 17 -8.85 3.50 8.03
CA ILE A 17 -7.51 3.79 7.55
C ILE A 17 -6.60 4.02 8.75
N VAL A 18 -5.47 3.31 8.80
CA VAL A 18 -4.43 3.49 9.82
C VAL A 18 -3.09 3.69 9.13
N VAL A 19 -2.35 4.72 9.54
CA VAL A 19 -1.00 5.02 9.05
C VAL A 19 -0.03 5.01 10.22
N ASN A 20 0.94 4.11 10.16
CA ASN A 20 2.05 4.01 11.11
C ASN A 20 3.36 4.36 10.43
N VAL A 21 4.04 5.40 10.91
CA VAL A 21 5.33 5.84 10.40
C VAL A 21 6.44 5.32 11.31
N HIS A 22 7.29 4.47 10.74
CA HIS A 22 8.53 3.96 11.33
C HIS A 22 9.73 4.64 10.65
N SER A 23 10.93 4.45 11.19
CA SER A 23 12.15 5.08 10.66
C SER A 23 12.52 4.63 9.24
N ASN A 24 12.15 3.41 8.85
CA ASN A 24 12.52 2.81 7.56
C ASN A 24 11.33 2.41 6.68
N ARG A 25 10.09 2.60 7.15
CA ARG A 25 8.89 2.19 6.42
C ARG A 25 7.66 2.94 6.92
N ILE A 26 6.67 3.05 6.05
CA ILE A 26 5.30 3.43 6.42
C ILE A 26 4.45 2.18 6.30
N PHE A 27 3.70 1.87 7.35
CA PHE A 27 2.74 0.77 7.37
C PHE A 27 1.33 1.34 7.33
N ILE A 28 0.61 1.06 6.25
CA ILE A 28 -0.74 1.54 6.01
C ILE A 28 -1.70 0.35 6.04
N VAL A 29 -2.78 0.49 6.80
CA VAL A 29 -3.91 -0.44 6.79
C VAL A 29 -5.11 0.29 6.18
N ILE A 30 -5.73 -0.33 5.19
CA ILE A 30 -6.99 0.11 4.59
C ILE A 30 -7.94 -1.08 4.69
N SER A 31 -8.95 -0.99 5.55
CA SER A 31 -9.87 -2.08 5.81
C SER A 31 -11.31 -1.63 5.58
N GLN A 32 -12.08 -2.50 4.93
CA GLN A 32 -13.54 -2.42 4.92
C GLN A 32 -14.08 -3.71 5.52
N TYR A 33 -15.23 -3.62 6.20
CA TYR A 33 -15.88 -4.77 6.83
C TYR A 33 -15.00 -5.53 7.84
N GLU A 34 -14.09 -4.83 8.51
CA GLU A 34 -13.16 -5.38 9.51
C GLU A 34 -12.27 -6.52 8.97
N LYS A 35 -12.08 -6.58 7.64
CA LYS A 35 -11.24 -7.59 7.00
C LYS A 35 -9.78 -7.14 6.96
N LEU A 36 -8.88 -8.06 7.29
CA LEU A 36 -7.44 -7.82 7.17
C LEU A 36 -6.99 -7.69 5.70
N GLY A 37 -7.56 -8.49 4.80
CA GLY A 37 -7.22 -8.48 3.37
C GLY A 37 -5.85 -9.11 3.07
N SER A 38 -5.22 -8.66 1.97
CA SER A 38 -3.85 -9.03 1.61
C SER A 38 -2.87 -7.98 2.14
N ILE A 39 -1.68 -8.43 2.54
CA ILE A 39 -0.58 -7.53 2.94
C ILE A 39 0.46 -7.53 1.82
N VAL A 40 0.80 -6.33 1.35
CA VAL A 40 1.73 -6.12 0.25
C VAL A 40 2.84 -5.17 0.70
N THR A 41 4.08 -5.52 0.37
CA THR A 41 5.24 -4.63 0.51
C THR A 41 5.45 -3.88 -0.78
N VAL A 42 5.65 -2.57 -0.71
CA VAL A 42 6.05 -1.72 -1.84
C VAL A 42 7.38 -1.08 -1.52
N CYS A 43 8.34 -1.23 -2.43
CA CYS A 43 9.66 -0.62 -2.32
C CYS A 43 9.93 0.19 -3.58
N ARG A 44 10.46 1.42 -3.42
CA ARG A 44 10.99 2.15 -4.57
C ARG A 44 12.18 1.38 -5.12
N ASP A 45 12.18 1.18 -6.43
CA ASP A 45 13.24 0.50 -7.17
C ASP A 45 13.90 1.46 -8.18
N ALA A 46 15.10 1.09 -8.64
CA ALA A 46 15.80 1.81 -9.68
C ALA A 46 15.25 1.43 -11.06
N ALA A 47 15.02 2.43 -11.91
CA ALA A 47 14.69 2.17 -13.30
C ALA A 47 15.85 1.47 -14.02
N VAL A 48 15.52 0.58 -14.95
CA VAL A 48 16.48 -0.02 -15.88
C VAL A 48 17.16 1.10 -16.68
N GLN A 49 18.46 0.96 -16.93
CA GLN A 49 19.27 1.98 -17.63
C GLN A 49 18.60 2.42 -18.93
N GLY A 50 18.44 3.74 -19.10
CA GLY A 50 17.74 4.36 -20.24
C GLY A 50 16.37 4.96 -19.89
N PHE A 51 15.82 4.64 -18.71
CA PHE A 51 14.55 5.19 -18.20
C PHE A 51 14.73 6.01 -16.92
N ASN A 52 15.81 6.79 -16.85
CA ASN A 52 16.29 7.46 -15.62
C ASN A 52 15.28 8.45 -15.00
N ASN A 53 14.22 8.84 -15.70
CA ASN A 53 13.17 9.73 -15.20
C ASN A 53 11.92 9.00 -14.66
N THR A 54 11.89 7.66 -14.68
CA THR A 54 10.71 6.89 -14.25
C THR A 54 10.94 6.33 -12.85
N THR A 55 10.07 6.68 -11.89
CA THR A 55 10.07 6.00 -10.59
C THR A 55 9.43 4.63 -10.74
N VAL A 56 10.19 3.57 -10.46
CA VAL A 56 9.69 2.19 -10.48
C VAL A 56 9.46 1.74 -9.03
N TYR A 57 8.48 0.87 -8.83
CA TYR A 57 8.19 0.28 -7.53
C TYR A 57 8.17 -1.24 -7.68
N ASP A 58 8.92 -1.94 -6.84
CA ASP A 58 8.76 -3.37 -6.63
C ASP A 58 7.60 -3.63 -5.65
N THR A 59 6.84 -4.70 -5.90
CA THR A 59 5.70 -5.07 -5.07
C THR A 59 5.68 -6.56 -4.81
N LYS A 60 5.55 -6.93 -3.53
CA LYS A 60 5.50 -8.33 -3.12
C LYS A 60 4.36 -8.57 -2.14
N VAL A 61 3.49 -9.54 -2.45
CA VAL A 61 2.49 -10.04 -1.50
C VAL A 61 3.20 -10.87 -0.43
N ILE A 62 3.01 -10.51 0.84
CA ILE A 62 3.57 -11.24 1.98
C ILE A 62 2.52 -12.07 2.71
N PHE A 63 1.24 -11.74 2.52
CA PHE A 63 0.10 -12.47 3.06
C PHE A 63 -1.14 -12.25 2.19
N GLY A 64 -1.99 -13.28 2.09
CA GLY A 64 -3.21 -13.23 1.29
C GLY A 64 -3.00 -13.70 -0.14
N LYS A 65 -3.90 -13.29 -1.04
CA LYS A 65 -3.86 -13.71 -2.45
C LYS A 65 -2.94 -12.80 -3.27
N ASP A 66 -2.19 -13.42 -4.16
CA ASP A 66 -1.34 -12.76 -5.15
C ASP A 66 -2.13 -12.57 -6.46
N GLU A 67 -2.99 -11.56 -6.47
CA GLU A 67 -3.83 -11.20 -7.60
C GLU A 67 -3.26 -9.93 -8.29
N PRO A 68 -3.16 -9.89 -9.63
CA PRO A 68 -2.58 -8.75 -10.37
C PRO A 68 -3.24 -7.41 -10.05
N GLU A 69 -4.53 -7.40 -9.75
CA GLU A 69 -5.31 -6.23 -9.38
C GLU A 69 -4.82 -5.61 -8.07
N ILE A 70 -4.46 -6.45 -7.10
CA ILE A 70 -3.91 -6.02 -5.81
C ILE A 70 -2.54 -5.37 -6.04
N LEU A 71 -1.68 -6.01 -6.84
CA LEU A 71 -0.36 -5.46 -7.16
C LEU A 71 -0.46 -4.12 -7.91
N SER A 72 -1.37 -4.03 -8.87
CA SER A 72 -1.62 -2.81 -9.66
C SER A 72 -2.15 -1.66 -8.80
N ALA A 73 -3.14 -1.93 -7.93
CA ALA A 73 -3.69 -0.94 -7.01
C ALA A 73 -2.62 -0.44 -6.02
N THR A 74 -1.78 -1.35 -5.49
CA THR A 74 -0.77 -0.97 -4.50
C THR A 74 0.29 -0.04 -5.09
N ARG A 75 0.68 -0.20 -6.37
CA ARG A 75 1.63 0.71 -7.06
C ARG A 75 1.08 2.13 -7.26
N HIS A 76 -0.24 2.32 -7.23
CA HIS A 76 -0.85 3.65 -7.34
C HIS A 76 -0.74 4.46 -6.05
N PHE A 77 -0.46 3.82 -4.90
CA PHE A 77 -0.10 4.51 -3.67
C PHE A 77 1.34 5.04 -3.81
N LYS A 78 1.47 6.21 -4.46
CA LYS A 78 2.75 6.94 -4.60
C LYS A 78 3.15 7.56 -3.26
N LEU A 79 3.74 6.75 -2.38
CA LEU A 79 4.32 7.18 -1.11
C LEU A 79 5.80 7.56 -1.27
#